data_AF-A0A0J1HRY9-F1
#
_entry.id   AF-A0A0J1HRY9-F1
#
_cell.length_a   1.000
_cell.length_b   1.000
_cell.length_c   1.000
_cell.angle_alpha   90.00
_cell.angle_beta   90.00
_cell.angle_gamma   90.00
#
_symmetry.space_group_name_H-M   'P 1'
#
loop_
_entity.id
_entity.type
_entity.pdbx_description
1 polymer ?
#
loop_
_entity_poly.entity_id
_entity_poly.type
_entity_poly.pdbx_seq_one_letter_code
_entity_poly.pdbx_strand_id
1 'polypeptide(L)' 'MFQKKPTVCKSCQKEIKTYEKAWIHMPLPANGMTNIKKYIELEGEVYCSSCIQIVNKTK' A
#
# COMPACT_ATOMS: atom_id res chain seq x y z
N MET A 1 -6.06 12.63 -20.13
CA MET A 1 -5.69 13.02 -18.75
C MET A 1 -5.61 11.73 -17.93
N PHE A 2 -4.43 11.40 -17.39
CA PHE A 2 -4.25 10.20 -16.56
C PHE A 2 -5.05 10.37 -15.27
N GLN A 3 -6.23 9.73 -15.18
CA GLN A 3 -6.97 9.62 -13.93
C GLN A 3 -6.10 8.79 -12.98
N LYS A 4 -5.52 9.41 -11.96
CA LYS A 4 -4.83 8.69 -10.89
C LYS A 4 -5.88 7.77 -10.24
N LYS A 5 -5.64 6.46 -10.26
CA LYS A 5 -6.46 5.54 -9.49
C LYS A 5 -6.35 5.95 -8.01
N PRO A 6 -7.45 6.12 -7.28
CA PRO A 6 -7.39 6.44 -5.87
C PRO A 6 -6.73 5.28 -5.12
N THR A 7 -5.74 5.58 -4.29
CA THR A 7 -5.13 4.59 -3.41
C THR A 7 -6.05 4.38 -2.22
N VAL A 8 -6.62 3.20 -2.10
CA VAL A 8 -7.55 2.86 -1.01
C VAL A 8 -6.91 1.89 -0.03
N CYS A 9 -7.28 2.01 1.24
CA CYS A 9 -6.87 1.05 2.25
C CYS A 9 -7.48 -0.32 1.94
N LYS A 10 -6.65 -1.37 1.93
CA LYS A 10 -7.09 -2.75 1.68
C LYS A 10 -8.14 -3.24 2.68
N SER A 11 -8.07 -2.80 3.94
CA SER A 11 -8.96 -3.26 5.01
C SER A 11 -10.28 -2.49 5.09
N CYS A 12 -10.25 -1.15 5.09
CA CYS A 12 -11.44 -0.34 5.30
C CYS A 12 -11.94 0.39 4.06
N GLN A 13 -11.29 0.21 2.91
CA GLN A 13 -11.59 0.86 1.62
C GLN A 13 -11.57 2.40 1.64
N LYS A 14 -11.16 3.01 2.76
CA LYS A 14 -10.96 4.45 2.87
C LYS A 14 -9.90 4.90 1.86
N GLU A 15 -10.21 5.95 1.11
CA GLU A 15 -9.23 6.63 0.27
C GLU A 15 -8.13 7.25 1.14
N ILE A 16 -6.89 6.98 0.76
CA ILE A 16 -5.70 7.58 1.39
C ILE A 16 -5.40 8.87 0.64
N LYS A 17 -5.45 9.99 1.37
CA LYS A 17 -5.23 11.31 0.79
C LYS A 17 -3.76 11.52 0.43
N THR A 18 -3.51 12.42 -0.52
CA THR A 18 -2.16 12.87 -0.84
C THR A 18 -1.46 13.38 0.43
N TYR A 19 -0.23 12.91 0.67
CA TYR A 19 0.58 13.20 1.88
C TYR A 19 0.07 12.57 3.19
N GLU A 20 -1.03 11.80 3.18
CA GLU A 20 -1.42 11.00 4.34
C GLU A 20 -0.39 9.88 4.55
N LYS A 21 0.01 9.64 5.80
CA LYS A 21 0.90 8.52 6.13
C LYS A 21 0.18 7.21 5.85
N ALA A 22 0.83 6.35 5.08
CA ALA A 22 0.33 5.03 4.72
C ALA A 22 1.43 3.98 4.88
N TRP A 23 1.00 2.75 5.09
CA TRP A 23 1.88 1.59 5.20
C TRP A 23 1.64 0.69 4.02
N ILE A 24 2.71 0.12 3.49
CA ILE A 24 2.65 -0.80 2.37
C ILE A 24 3.15 -2.14 2.89
N HIS A 25 2.25 -3.12 2.90
CA HIS A 25 2.63 -4.49 3.14
C HIS A 25 2.91 -5.12 1.77
N MET A 26 4.17 -5.50 1.57
CA MET A 26 4.63 -6.18 0.36
C MET A 26 5.76 -7.15 0.71
N PRO A 27 5.89 -8.28 -0.01
CA PRO A 27 7.06 -9.13 0.11
C PRO A 27 8.31 -8.38 -0.36
N LEU A 28 9.47 -8.74 0.21
CA LEU A 28 10.75 -8.25 -0.28
C LEU A 28 10.95 -8.75 -1.72
N PRO A 29 11.20 -7.87 -2.71
CA PRO A 29 11.39 -8.30 -4.09
C PRO A 29 12.64 -9.18 -4.20
N ALA A 30 12.56 -10.23 -5.02
CA ALA A 30 13.61 -11.24 -5.14
C ALA A 30 14.91 -10.72 -5.79
N ASN A 31 14.87 -9.63 -6.56
CA ASN A 31 15.98 -9.15 -7.37
C ASN A 31 16.29 -7.66 -7.15
N GLY A 32 17.59 -7.32 -7.16
CA GLY A 32 18.11 -5.98 -6.83
C GLY A 32 17.76 -4.86 -7.83
N MET A 33 17.40 -5.18 -9.08
CA MET A 33 16.90 -4.21 -10.08
C MET A 33 15.37 -4.27 -10.17
N THR A 34 14.66 -4.01 -9.08
CA THR A 34 13.19 -3.91 -9.09
C THR A 34 12.75 -2.44 -9.05
N ASN A 35 11.89 -2.04 -9.99
CA ASN A 35 11.24 -0.73 -9.93
C ASN A 35 10.21 -0.73 -8.79
N ILE A 36 10.61 -0.21 -7.63
CA ILE A 36 9.80 -0.26 -6.39
C ILE A 36 8.40 0.34 -6.58
N LYS A 37 8.27 1.40 -7.40
CA LYS A 37 6.99 2.07 -7.62
C LYS A 37 6.01 1.15 -8.35
N LYS A 38 6.47 0.56 -9.45
CA LYS A 38 5.65 -0.38 -10.23
C LYS A 38 5.37 -1.66 -9.45
N TYR A 39 6.31 -2.09 -8.61
CA TYR A 39 6.11 -3.24 -7.74
C TYR A 39 5.04 -3.00 -6.69
N ILE A 40 5.06 -1.83 -6.02
CA ILE A 40 4.01 -1.41 -5.09
C ILE A 40 2.65 -1.32 -5.78
N GLU A 41 2.59 -0.83 -7.02
CA GLU A 41 1.32 -0.76 -7.77
C GLU A 41 0.73 -2.15 -8.10
N LEU A 42 1.57 -3.18 -8.25
CA LEU A 42 1.15 -4.54 -8.60
C LEU A 42 0.90 -5.43 -7.37
N GLU A 43 1.82 -5.39 -6.42
CA GLU A 43 1.90 -6.32 -5.28
C GLU A 43 1.70 -5.61 -3.92
N GLY A 44 1.69 -4.29 -3.89
CA GLY A 44 1.62 -3.51 -2.66
C GLY A 44 0.21 -3.42 -2.11
N GLU A 45 0.00 -3.95 -0.92
CA GLU A 45 -1.23 -3.72 -0.16
C GLU A 45 -1.07 -2.49 0.73
N VAL A 46 -1.89 -1.47 0.50
CA VAL A 46 -1.80 -0.21 1.23
C VAL A 46 -2.77 -0.20 2.42
N TYR A 47 -2.27 0.21 3.59
CA TYR A 47 -3.03 0.30 4.84
C TYR A 47 -2.93 1.71 5.43
N CYS A 48 -4.06 2.18 5.99
CA CYS A 48 -4.08 3.40 6.80
C CYS A 48 -3.53 3.11 8.21
N SER A 49 -3.28 4.18 8.98
CA SER A 49 -2.75 4.10 10.35
C SER A 49 -3.59 3.25 11.29
N SER A 50 -4.91 3.26 11.15
CA SER A 50 -5.82 2.47 11.98
C SER A 50 -5.78 0.97 11.64
N CYS A 51 -5.69 0.64 10.35
CA CYS A 51 -5.79 -0.75 9.90
C CYS A 51 -4.47 -1.52 9.97
N ILE A 52 -3.32 -0.86 9.85
CA ILE A 52 -2.02 -1.54 9.94
C ILE A 52 -1.80 -2.20 11.30
N GLN A 53 -2.31 -1.58 12.37
CA GLN A 53 -2.24 -2.11 13.73
C GLN A 53 -3.04 -3.40 13.90
N ILE A 54 -4.10 -3.58 13.11
CA ILE A 54 -4.92 -4.79 13.12
C ILE A 54 -4.14 -5.91 12.43
N VAL A 55 -3.66 -5.68 11.21
CA VAL A 55 -2.94 -6.67 10.41
C VAL A 55 -1.68 -7.20 11.10
N ASN A 56 -0.92 -6.32 11.78
CA ASN A 56 0.27 -6.72 12.52
C ASN A 56 -0.02 -7.51 13.82
N LYS A 57 -1.26 -7.53 14.31
CA LYS A 57 -1.64 -8.31 15.50
C LYS A 57 -2.23 -9.68 15.16
N THR A 58 -2.76 -9.84 13.96
CA THR A 58 -3.38 -11.11 13.49
C THR A 58 -2.41 -12.01 12.73
N LYS A 59 -1.22 -11.52 12.37
CA LYS A 59 -0.10 -12.31 11.85
C LYS A 59 0.86 -12.66 12.97
#